data_AF-A0A1Q3GK40-F1
#
_entry.id   AF-A0A1Q3GK40-F1
#
_cell.length_a   1.000
_cell.length_b   1.000
_cell.length_c   1.000
_cell.angle_alpha   90.00
_cell.angle_beta   90.00
_cell.angle_gamma   90.00
#
_symmetry.space_group_name_H-M   'P 1'
#
loop_
_entity.id
_entity.type
_entity.pdbx_description
1 polymer ?
#
loop_
_entity_poly.entity_id
_entity_poly.type
_entity_poly.pdbx_seq_one_letter_code
_entity_poly.pdbx_strand_id
1 'polypeptide(L)'
;MFKKKPTKAVSRALLKKAVDHKSWDLLDKLLEIDATHINDNSYYTDTWGEWWGLLLECVRHNHVNGVKVLLKHGANKKVGNWGDCLPYTPLEYAQEHKLTEIIQLLSSHQSPTYTRQTEPELPELNDYDKKVNRQGEIRDDTGMVFQIPDDDD
;
A
#
# COMPACT_ATOMS: atom_id res chain seq x y z
N MET A 1 32.22 4.06 -18.72
CA MET A 1 30.79 4.29 -19.02
C MET A 1 29.98 3.24 -18.27
N PHE A 2 29.59 3.53 -17.03
CA PHE A 2 28.83 2.59 -16.21
C PHE A 2 27.37 2.62 -16.68
N LYS A 3 26.90 1.54 -17.29
CA LYS A 3 25.45 1.35 -17.49
C LYS A 3 24.84 1.27 -16.09
N LYS A 4 24.13 2.32 -15.65
CA LYS A 4 23.25 2.21 -14.47
C LYS A 4 22.38 0.99 -14.73
N LYS A 5 22.51 -0.06 -13.90
CA LYS A 5 21.51 -1.13 -13.88
C LYS A 5 20.16 -0.44 -13.76
N PRO A 6 19.15 -0.79 -14.58
CA PRO A 6 17.81 -0.28 -14.32
C PRO A 6 17.52 -0.63 -12.87
N THR A 7 17.40 0.39 -12.03
CA THR A 7 16.90 0.23 -10.67
C THR A 7 15.58 -0.49 -10.86
N LYS A 8 15.47 -1.75 -10.40
CA LYS A 8 14.21 -2.50 -10.47
C LYS A 8 13.18 -1.61 -9.79
N ALA A 9 12.32 -0.94 -10.56
CA ALA A 9 11.29 -0.09 -10.02
C ALA A 9 10.42 -0.94 -9.12
N VAL A 10 10.11 -0.45 -7.93
CA VAL A 10 9.30 -1.19 -6.98
C VAL A 10 7.88 -1.16 -7.50
N SER A 11 7.44 -2.31 -8.03
CA SER A 11 6.13 -2.39 -8.65
C SER A 11 5.01 -2.40 -7.61
N ARG A 12 3.81 -1.93 -8.01
CA ARG A 12 2.59 -1.98 -7.17
C ARG A 12 2.33 -3.38 -6.62
N ALA A 13 2.50 -4.41 -7.44
CA ALA A 13 2.31 -5.80 -7.01
C ALA A 13 3.25 -6.21 -5.87
N LEU A 14 4.50 -5.76 -5.85
CA LEU A 14 5.43 -6.06 -4.76
C LEU A 14 4.96 -5.43 -3.45
N LEU A 15 4.51 -4.17 -3.50
CA LEU A 15 3.99 -3.47 -2.33
C LEU A 15 2.70 -4.12 -1.82
N LYS A 16 1.76 -4.44 -2.71
CA LYS A 16 0.51 -5.14 -2.39
C LYS A 16 0.79 -6.50 -1.76
N LYS A 17 1.64 -7.33 -2.39
CA LYS A 17 2.02 -8.65 -1.88
C LYS A 17 2.63 -8.56 -0.48
N ALA A 18 3.50 -7.58 -0.23
CA ALA A 18 4.09 -7.39 1.09
C ALA A 18 3.02 -7.07 2.16
N VAL A 19 2.00 -6.29 1.82
CA VAL A 19 0.87 -5.99 2.73
C VAL A 19 -0.03 -7.20 2.93
N ASP A 20 -0.43 -7.89 1.86
CA ASP A 20 -1.32 -9.05 1.90
C ASP A 20 -0.71 -10.18 2.76
N HIS A 21 0.59 -10.39 2.62
CA HIS A 21 1.34 -11.40 3.39
C HIS A 21 1.85 -10.89 4.73
N LYS A 22 1.48 -9.66 5.13
CA LYS A 22 1.90 -9.01 6.39
C LYS A 22 3.43 -9.00 6.59
N SER A 23 4.15 -8.94 5.47
CA SER A 23 5.61 -8.98 5.40
C SER A 23 6.18 -7.57 5.52
N TRP A 24 6.10 -7.00 6.73
CA TRP A 24 6.46 -5.60 6.99
C TRP A 24 7.93 -5.29 6.76
N ASP A 25 8.83 -6.25 6.98
CA ASP A 25 10.25 -6.09 6.66
C ASP A 25 10.49 -5.99 5.14
N LEU A 26 9.72 -6.75 4.36
CA LEU A 26 9.76 -6.65 2.90
C LEU A 26 9.18 -5.31 2.45
N LEU A 27 8.05 -4.89 3.02
CA LEU A 27 7.44 -3.60 2.72
C LEU A 27 8.41 -2.44 3.02
N ASP A 28 9.06 -2.45 4.18
CA ASP A 28 10.05 -1.44 4.57
C ASP A 28 11.23 -1.39 3.59
N LYS A 29 11.78 -2.56 3.21
CA LYS A 29 12.84 -2.67 2.21
C LYS A 29 12.42 -2.16 0.83
N LEU A 30 11.22 -2.51 0.38
CA LEU A 30 10.68 -2.06 -0.90
C LEU A 30 10.55 -0.54 -0.93
N LEU A 31 9.97 0.06 0.11
CA LEU A 31 9.79 1.51 0.18
C LEU A 31 11.11 2.28 0.35
N GLU A 32 12.13 1.68 0.97
CA GLU A 32 13.50 2.24 0.97
C GLU A 32 14.12 2.29 -0.43
N ILE A 33 13.79 1.32 -1.31
CA ILE A 33 14.25 1.30 -2.69
C ILE A 33 13.49 2.34 -3.53
N ASP A 34 12.16 2.33 -3.44
CA ASP A 34 11.28 3.21 -4.20
C ASP A 34 9.88 3.27 -3.56
N ALA A 35 9.47 4.47 -3.15
CA ALA A 35 8.18 4.76 -2.52
C ALA A 35 7.18 5.45 -3.45
N THR A 36 7.44 5.49 -4.77
CA THR A 36 6.63 6.24 -5.75
C THR A 36 5.14 5.88 -5.68
N HIS A 37 4.83 4.60 -5.47
CA HIS A 37 3.45 4.09 -5.47
C HIS A 37 2.83 3.93 -4.07
N ILE A 38 3.43 4.51 -3.02
CA ILE A 38 2.95 4.33 -1.62
C ILE A 38 1.54 4.93 -1.38
N ASN A 39 1.23 6.02 -2.08
CA ASN A 39 -0.02 6.77 -1.94
C ASN A 39 -1.07 6.42 -3.00
N ASP A 40 -0.77 5.42 -3.82
CA ASP A 40 -1.74 4.90 -4.77
C ASP A 40 -2.92 4.29 -3.98
N ASN A 41 -4.14 4.71 -4.32
CA ASN A 41 -5.39 4.24 -3.73
C ASN A 41 -6.23 3.35 -4.64
N SER A 42 -5.60 2.66 -5.61
CA SER A 42 -6.23 1.66 -6.48
C SER A 42 -5.69 0.25 -6.22
N TYR A 43 -5.20 -0.04 -5.01
CA TYR A 43 -4.66 -1.37 -4.67
C TYR A 43 -5.74 -2.39 -4.35
N TYR A 44 -6.80 -1.93 -3.71
CA TYR A 44 -7.87 -2.77 -3.17
C TYR A 44 -9.20 -2.20 -3.61
N THR A 45 -10.17 -3.09 -3.80
CA THR A 45 -11.55 -2.71 -4.10
C THR A 45 -12.54 -3.66 -3.45
N ASP A 46 -13.78 -3.19 -3.24
CA ASP A 46 -14.90 -4.02 -2.81
C ASP A 46 -15.88 -4.27 -3.97
N THR A 47 -16.95 -5.02 -3.68
CA THR A 47 -17.99 -5.34 -4.67
C THR A 47 -18.81 -4.14 -5.15
N TRP A 48 -18.70 -3.00 -4.46
CA TRP A 48 -19.40 -1.76 -4.78
C TRP A 48 -18.54 -0.79 -5.59
N GLY A 49 -17.31 -1.16 -5.93
CA GLY A 49 -16.40 -0.31 -6.69
C GLY A 49 -15.75 0.79 -5.87
N GLU A 50 -15.76 0.68 -4.53
CA GLU A 50 -14.89 1.50 -3.70
C GLU A 50 -13.45 1.04 -3.84
N TRP A 51 -12.51 1.98 -3.90
CA TRP A 51 -11.09 1.70 -4.06
C TRP A 51 -10.28 2.35 -2.94
N TRP A 52 -9.25 1.67 -2.45
CA TRP A 52 -8.37 2.23 -1.43
C TRP A 52 -6.92 1.76 -1.56
N GLY A 53 -6.05 2.43 -0.79
CA GLY A 53 -4.60 2.20 -0.79
C GLY A 53 -4.08 1.40 0.40
N LEU A 54 -2.77 1.14 0.38
CA LEU A 54 -2.07 0.33 1.38
C LEU A 54 -2.26 0.84 2.82
N LEU A 55 -2.26 2.16 3.02
CA LEU A 55 -2.41 2.74 4.36
C LEU A 55 -3.80 2.47 4.92
N LEU A 56 -4.86 2.75 4.15
CA LEU A 56 -6.22 2.50 4.61
C LEU A 56 -6.46 0.99 4.81
N GLU A 57 -5.90 0.13 3.95
CA GLU A 57 -5.97 -1.32 4.13
C GLU A 57 -5.35 -1.75 5.49
N CYS A 58 -4.14 -1.30 5.78
CA CYS A 58 -3.49 -1.60 7.06
C CYS A 58 -4.30 -1.07 8.26
N VAL A 59 -4.97 0.08 8.12
CA VAL A 59 -5.86 0.61 9.16
C VAL A 59 -7.11 -0.26 9.34
N ARG A 60 -7.79 -0.63 8.25
CA ARG A 60 -9.01 -1.47 8.27
C ARG A 60 -8.79 -2.78 9.00
N HIS A 61 -7.60 -3.38 8.82
CA HIS A 61 -7.21 -4.63 9.45
C HIS A 61 -6.44 -4.48 10.78
N ASN A 62 -6.35 -3.26 11.32
CA ASN A 62 -5.62 -2.93 12.55
C ASN A 62 -4.16 -3.42 12.56
N HIS A 63 -3.51 -3.38 11.39
CA HIS A 63 -2.11 -3.76 11.21
C HIS A 63 -1.16 -2.62 11.59
N VAL A 64 -0.97 -2.42 12.90
CA VAL A 64 -0.12 -1.35 13.47
C VAL A 64 1.27 -1.27 12.84
N ASN A 65 1.95 -2.40 12.64
CA ASN A 65 3.30 -2.40 12.03
C ASN A 65 3.29 -1.97 10.57
N GLY A 66 2.29 -2.39 9.79
CA GLY A 66 2.08 -1.90 8.41
C GLY A 66 1.87 -0.39 8.37
N VAL A 67 1.04 0.15 9.28
CA VAL A 67 0.86 1.60 9.44
C VAL A 67 2.17 2.30 9.78
N LYS A 68 2.97 1.76 10.73
CA LYS A 68 4.28 2.33 11.09
C LYS A 68 5.24 2.37 9.90
N VAL A 69 5.36 1.27 9.15
CA VAL A 69 6.22 1.21 7.95
C VAL A 69 5.78 2.22 6.90
N LEU A 70 4.49 2.27 6.56
CA LEU A 70 3.98 3.18 5.54
C LEU A 70 4.19 4.65 5.95
N LEU A 71 3.91 5.01 7.20
CA LEU A 71 4.10 6.37 7.71
C LEU A 71 5.58 6.75 7.82
N LYS A 72 6.47 5.82 8.21
CA LYS A 72 7.93 6.02 8.21
C LYS A 72 8.42 6.47 6.83
N HIS A 73 7.85 5.90 5.76
CA HIS A 73 8.20 6.20 4.37
C HIS A 73 7.35 7.30 3.72
N GLY A 74 6.61 8.08 4.51
CA GLY A 74 5.90 9.28 4.03
C GLY A 74 4.54 9.02 3.39
N ALA A 75 3.87 7.91 3.72
CA ALA A 75 2.48 7.70 3.31
C ALA A 75 1.59 8.87 3.78
N ASN A 76 0.77 9.36 2.87
CA ASN A 76 -0.13 10.48 3.08
C ASN A 76 -1.36 10.02 3.87
N LYS A 77 -1.45 10.52 5.10
CA LYS A 77 -2.52 10.24 6.07
C LYS A 77 -3.92 10.67 5.62
N LYS A 78 -4.02 11.49 4.57
CA LYS A 78 -5.28 12.02 4.03
C LYS A 78 -5.81 11.22 2.84
N VAL A 79 -5.02 10.30 2.28
CA VAL A 79 -5.46 9.45 1.16
C VAL A 79 -6.43 8.41 1.70
N GLY A 80 -7.72 8.65 1.47
CA GLY A 80 -8.81 7.74 1.81
C GLY A 80 -9.20 6.80 0.67
N ASN A 81 -10.34 6.14 0.84
CA ASN A 81 -11.01 5.47 -0.27
C ASN A 81 -11.64 6.48 -1.24
N TRP A 82 -12.03 6.00 -2.41
CA TRP A 82 -12.79 6.73 -3.41
C TRP A 82 -13.71 5.76 -4.16
N GLY A 83 -14.84 6.28 -4.64
CA GLY A 83 -15.89 5.49 -5.28
C GLY A 83 -17.20 6.27 -5.27
N ASP A 84 -18.31 5.55 -5.18
CA ASP A 84 -19.65 6.12 -5.16
C ASP A 84 -20.11 6.54 -3.76
N CYS A 85 -19.45 6.03 -2.71
CA CYS A 85 -19.74 6.35 -1.31
C CYS A 85 -18.96 7.58 -0.83
N LEU A 86 -19.35 8.07 0.35
CA LEU A 86 -18.56 9.10 1.03
C LEU A 86 -17.19 8.53 1.41
N PRO A 87 -16.10 9.21 1.04
CA PRO A 87 -14.75 8.73 1.34
C PRO A 87 -14.44 8.86 2.83
N TYR A 88 -13.78 7.84 3.36
CA TYR A 88 -13.17 7.82 4.67
C TYR A 88 -11.67 8.02 4.56
N THR A 89 -11.14 8.98 5.30
CA THR A 89 -9.70 9.05 5.57
C THR A 89 -9.27 7.91 6.51
N PRO A 90 -7.99 7.51 6.49
CA PRO A 90 -7.43 6.58 7.46
C PRO A 90 -7.73 6.96 8.93
N LEU A 91 -7.73 8.26 9.26
CA LEU A 91 -7.99 8.72 10.62
C LEU A 91 -9.46 8.57 11.01
N GLU A 92 -10.39 8.93 10.13
CA GLU A 92 -11.84 8.80 10.39
C GLU A 92 -12.21 7.34 10.63
N TYR A 93 -11.73 6.42 9.78
CA TYR A 93 -11.94 4.98 9.98
C TYR A 93 -11.38 4.50 11.33
N ALA A 94 -10.16 4.90 11.67
CA ALA A 94 -9.54 4.52 12.94
C ALA A 94 -10.34 5.04 14.15
N GLN A 95 -10.91 6.25 14.08
CA GLN A 95 -11.74 6.83 15.13
C GLN A 95 -13.08 6.11 15.29
N GLU A 96 -13.78 5.85 14.18
CA GLU A 96 -15.05 5.12 14.17
C GLU A 96 -14.90 3.73 14.82
N HIS A 97 -13.81 3.03 14.49
CA HIS A 97 -13.50 1.70 15.00
C HIS A 97 -12.68 1.68 16.31
N LYS A 98 -12.42 2.84 16.92
CA LYS A 98 -11.71 2.98 18.22
C LYS A 98 -10.31 2.33 18.24
N LEU A 99 -9.56 2.45 17.14
CA LEU A 99 -8.21 1.90 17.00
C LEU A 99 -7.15 2.79 17.65
N THR A 100 -7.10 2.81 18.99
CA THR A 100 -6.34 3.79 19.79
C THR A 100 -4.88 3.98 19.36
N GLU A 101 -4.12 2.90 19.14
CA GLU A 101 -2.70 3.02 18.74
C GLU A 101 -2.56 3.64 17.34
N ILE A 102 -3.41 3.24 16.39
CA ILE A 102 -3.42 3.79 15.03
C ILE A 102 -3.87 5.25 15.03
N ILE A 103 -4.86 5.62 15.84
CA ILE A 103 -5.29 7.02 16.02
C ILE A 103 -4.10 7.88 16.46
N GLN A 104 -3.29 7.39 17.42
CA GLN A 104 -2.09 8.10 17.88
C GLN A 104 -1.05 8.26 16.76
N LEU A 105 -0.77 7.19 15.99
CA LEU A 105 0.16 7.23 14.87
C LEU A 105 -0.28 8.20 13.76
N LEU A 106 -1.56 8.19 13.41
CA LEU A 106 -2.12 9.05 12.37
C LEU A 106 -2.22 10.50 12.83
N SER A 107 -2.51 10.76 14.10
CA SER A 107 -2.59 12.13 14.65
C SER A 107 -1.23 12.74 14.95
N SER A 108 -0.18 11.93 15.13
CA SER A 108 1.16 12.42 15.45
C SER A 108 1.82 13.14 14.26
N HIS A 109 2.55 14.23 14.52
CA HIS A 109 3.40 14.87 13.51
C HIS A 109 4.75 14.17 13.33
N GLN A 110 5.13 13.30 14.28
CA GLN A 110 6.39 12.57 14.23
C GLN A 110 6.25 11.32 13.38
N SER A 111 7.22 11.08 12.49
CA SER A 111 7.33 9.81 11.78
C SER A 111 7.58 8.69 12.79
N PRO A 112 6.81 7.60 12.75
CA PRO A 112 7.03 6.48 13.65
C PRO A 112 8.31 5.74 13.29
N THR A 113 8.87 5.05 14.28
CA THR A 113 10.02 4.17 14.07
C THR A 113 9.57 2.76 13.71
N TYR A 114 10.30 2.14 12.78
CA TYR A 114 10.19 0.73 12.45
C TYR A 114 11.57 0.18 12.13
N THR A 115 11.93 -0.92 12.79
CA THR A 115 13.23 -1.61 12.62
C THR A 115 12.96 -3.00 12.08
N ARG A 116 13.57 -3.31 10.93
CA ARG A 116 13.48 -4.63 10.31
C ARG A 116 14.11 -5.69 11.21
N GLN A 117 13.47 -6.84 11.32
CA GLN A 117 14.00 -8.00 12.04
C GLN A 117 14.73 -8.97 11.10
N THR A 118 14.35 -8.96 9.82
CA THR A 118 14.85 -9.81 8.76
C THR A 118 15.22 -8.99 7.52
N GLU A 119 16.00 -9.58 6.63
CA GLU A 119 16.38 -9.00 5.34
C GLU A 119 15.80 -9.88 4.21
N PRO A 120 14.49 -9.78 3.92
CA PRO A 120 13.84 -10.64 2.95
C PRO A 120 14.35 -10.39 1.54
N GLU A 121 14.43 -11.46 0.73
CA GLU A 121 14.71 -11.34 -0.69
C GLU A 121 13.51 -10.77 -1.44
N LEU A 122 13.76 -10.17 -2.60
CA LEU A 122 12.69 -9.66 -3.46
C LEU A 122 11.99 -10.86 -4.12
N PRO A 123 10.68 -11.06 -3.89
CA PRO A 123 9.98 -12.19 -4.47
C PRO A 123 9.85 -12.04 -5.99
N GLU A 124 9.82 -13.18 -6.68
CA GLU A 124 9.44 -13.22 -8.09
C GLU A 124 7.93 -12.92 -8.25
N LEU A 125 7.57 -12.32 -9.39
CA LEU A 125 6.20 -11.95 -9.71
C LEU A 125 5.54 -13.07 -10.52
N ASN A 126 4.39 -13.54 -10.06
CA ASN A 126 3.54 -14.47 -10.80
C ASN A 126 2.69 -13.73 -11.85
N ASP A 127 1.79 -14.44 -12.53
CA ASP A 127 0.98 -13.82 -13.57
C ASP A 127 -0.08 -12.86 -13.02
N TYR A 128 -0.65 -13.11 -11.84
CA TYR A 128 -1.51 -12.16 -11.14
C TYR A 128 -0.82 -10.85 -10.80
N ASP A 129 0.39 -10.92 -10.23
CA ASP A 129 1.19 -9.75 -9.90
C ASP A 129 1.45 -8.87 -11.13
N LYS A 130 1.68 -9.50 -12.29
CA LYS A 130 1.84 -8.77 -13.56
C LYS A 130 0.54 -8.10 -13.99
N LYS A 131 -0.63 -8.71 -13.78
CA LYS A 131 -1.93 -8.07 -14.01
C LYS A 131 -2.10 -6.84 -13.11
N VAL A 132 -1.71 -6.92 -11.83
CA VAL A 132 -1.74 -5.80 -10.87
C VAL A 132 -0.89 -4.64 -11.35
N ASN A 133 0.34 -4.91 -11.80
CA ASN A 133 1.20 -3.87 -12.36
C ASN A 133 0.60 -3.24 -13.61
N ARG A 134 0.08 -4.06 -14.53
CA ARG A 134 -0.55 -3.58 -15.76
C ARG A 134 -1.78 -2.71 -15.49
N GLN A 135 -2.60 -3.03 -14.50
CA GLN A 135 -3.73 -2.20 -14.09
C GLN A 135 -3.24 -0.82 -13.60
N GLY A 136 -2.18 -0.78 -12.80
CA GLY A 136 -1.55 0.46 -12.37
C GLY A 136 -0.99 1.29 -13.53
N GLU A 137 -0.35 0.66 -14.52
CA GLU A 137 0.12 1.33 -15.74
C GLU A 137 -1.04 1.92 -16.54
N ILE A 138 -2.13 1.16 -16.74
CA ILE A 138 -3.34 1.64 -17.41
C ILE A 138 -3.94 2.83 -16.65
N ARG A 139 -3.95 2.79 -15.31
CA ARG A 139 -4.40 3.91 -14.50
C ARG A 139 -3.53 5.14 -14.72
N ASP A 140 -2.22 4.99 -14.70
CA ASP A 140 -1.29 6.11 -14.88
C ASP A 140 -1.47 6.75 -16.27
N ASP A 141 -1.72 5.94 -17.30
CA ASP A 141 -1.89 6.40 -18.68
C ASP A 141 -3.29 6.97 -18.98
N THR A 142 -4.35 6.40 -18.39
CA THR A 142 -5.74 6.66 -18.79
C THR A 142 -6.63 7.21 -17.68
N GLY A 143 -6.19 7.13 -16.42
CA GLY A 143 -7.01 7.37 -15.24
C GLY A 143 -8.02 6.26 -14.92
N MET A 144 -8.11 5.21 -15.73
CA MET A 144 -9.07 4.12 -15.54
C MET A 144 -8.51 3.05 -14.60
N VAL A 145 -9.36 2.53 -13.72
CA VAL A 145 -9.05 1.43 -12.80
C VAL A 145 -10.09 0.34 -13.00
N PHE A 146 -9.65 -0.92 -12.98
CA PHE A 146 -10.51 -2.09 -13.19
C PHE A 146 -10.18 -3.16 -12.15
N GLN A 147 -11.20 -3.86 -11.65
CA GLN A 147 -10.96 -5.00 -10.76
C GLN A 147 -10.19 -6.09 -11.48
N ILE A 148 -9.16 -6.62 -10.80
CA ILE A 148 -8.45 -7.83 -11.25
C ILE A 148 -9.08 -8.98 -10.47
N PRO A 149 -9.66 -9.99 -11.15
CA PRO A 149 -10.15 -11.19 -10.48
C PRO A 149 -9.01 -11.87 -9.73
N ASP A 150 -9.29 -12.32 -8.51
CA ASP A 150 -8.34 -13.16 -7.79
C ASP A 150 -8.17 -14.49 -8.56
N ASP A 151 -6.97 -15.06 -8.53
CA ASP A 151 -6.65 -16.28 -9.30
C ASP A 151 -7.40 -17.54 -8.77
N ASP A 152 -8.22 -17.42 -7.72
CA ASP A 152 -9.00 -18.52 -7.10
C ASP A 152 -10.42 -18.73 -7.71
N ASP A 153 -10.75 -18.06 -8.82
CA ASP A 153 -12.00 -18.26 -9.59
C ASP A 153 -11.86 -19.29 -10.75
#